data_AF-A0A147B768-F1
#
_entry.id   AF-A0A147B768-F1
#
_cell.length_a   1.000
_cell.length_b   1.000
_cell.length_c   1.000
_cell.angle_alpha   90.00
_cell.angle_beta   90.00
_cell.angle_gamma   90.00
#
_symmetry.space_group_name_H-M   'P 1'
#
loop_
_entity.id
_entity.type
_entity.pdbx_description
1 polymer ?
#
loop_
_entity_poly.entity_id
_entity_poly.type
_entity_poly.pdbx_seq_one_letter_code
_entity_poly.pdbx_strand_id
1 'polypeptide(L)'
;VFYKGFNVRGDIAADSVNDMMLGYDVLLKSADQTVKGHYTFGKPLRVLGDLPHTGHVNNIDLSVLDLLIMKTDRENVLRTNLDFSQMVHVATDVHVDGLVNGHKLTAVKESSMCSAGPDDIVGIKVLHGPVNILGPLDINIFNNRSLPHTLDDLVYLDGHYMTAPKTFHSIHAEGPIKARGVVFNKLVNGVPVKEKIASAVPLTGNCVVIGEKHFQRPFVVNK
;
A
#
# COMPACT_ATOMS: atom_id res chain seq x y z
N VAL A 1 27.59 24.22 -90.78
CA VAL A 1 28.14 22.96 -91.30
C VAL A 1 29.62 23.16 -91.59
N PHE A 2 30.50 22.39 -90.94
CA PHE A 2 31.95 22.48 -91.18
C PHE A 2 32.35 21.40 -92.20
N TYR A 3 32.82 21.81 -93.38
CA TYR A 3 33.10 20.90 -94.50
C TYR A 3 34.52 20.31 -94.49
N LYS A 4 35.37 20.63 -93.51
CA LYS A 4 36.80 20.25 -93.49
C LYS A 4 37.33 19.82 -92.11
N GLY A 5 36.47 19.21 -91.30
CA GLY A 5 36.80 18.83 -89.92
C GLY A 5 36.89 20.04 -89.00
N PHE A 6 36.48 19.86 -87.75
CA PHE A 6 36.50 20.89 -86.73
C PHE A 6 37.18 20.29 -85.49
N ASN A 7 38.20 20.98 -84.98
CA ASN A 7 38.98 20.56 -83.83
C ASN A 7 38.93 21.68 -82.80
N VAL A 8 38.41 21.38 -81.59
CA VAL A 8 38.37 22.32 -80.48
C VAL A 8 39.32 21.84 -79.41
N ARG A 9 40.25 22.72 -79.04
CA ARG A 9 41.11 22.56 -77.87
C ARG A 9 40.50 23.41 -76.75
N GLY A 10 39.43 22.91 -76.15
CA GLY A 10 38.65 23.62 -75.13
C GLY A 10 37.24 23.04 -75.00
N ASP A 11 36.44 23.65 -74.13
CA ASP A 11 35.07 23.22 -73.91
C ASP A 11 34.18 23.56 -75.12
N ILE A 12 33.35 22.60 -75.52
CA ILE A 12 32.32 22.80 -76.53
C ILE A 12 30.97 22.94 -75.82
N ALA A 13 30.29 24.06 -76.02
CA ALA A 13 28.88 24.19 -75.74
C ALA A 13 28.09 23.69 -76.95
N ALA A 14 27.47 22.51 -76.83
CA ALA A 14 26.59 21.94 -77.85
C ALA A 14 25.25 21.59 -77.23
N ASP A 15 24.17 21.89 -77.94
CA ASP A 15 22.81 21.50 -77.55
C ASP A 15 22.55 20.02 -77.88
N SER A 16 23.07 19.56 -79.03
CA SER A 16 23.02 18.16 -79.46
C SER A 16 24.32 17.67 -80.08
N VAL A 17 24.56 16.37 -79.94
CA VAL A 17 25.69 15.65 -80.56
C VAL A 17 25.17 14.31 -81.09
N ASN A 18 25.31 14.04 -82.38
CA ASN A 18 24.85 12.81 -83.04
C ASN A 18 23.39 12.48 -82.69
N ASP A 19 22.49 13.46 -82.89
CA ASP A 19 21.05 13.38 -82.60
C ASP A 19 20.68 13.17 -81.12
N MET A 20 21.65 13.11 -80.20
CA MET A 20 21.38 13.15 -78.76
C MET A 20 21.29 14.60 -78.29
N MET A 21 20.14 14.98 -77.72
CA MET A 21 19.99 16.24 -77.00
C MET A 21 20.60 16.08 -75.61
N LEU A 22 21.74 16.73 -75.37
CA LEU A 22 22.51 16.53 -74.13
C LEU A 22 21.72 16.94 -72.88
N GLY A 23 20.75 17.86 -73.01
CA GLY A 23 19.87 18.28 -71.92
C GLY A 23 18.71 17.34 -71.59
N TYR A 24 18.38 16.37 -72.46
CA TYR A 24 17.23 15.47 -72.28
C TYR A 24 17.60 13.99 -72.30
N ASP A 25 18.57 13.60 -73.14
CA ASP A 25 18.90 12.19 -73.40
C ASP A 25 20.02 11.65 -72.50
N VAL A 26 20.69 12.53 -71.74
CA VAL A 26 21.84 12.18 -70.90
C VAL A 26 21.53 12.50 -69.44
N LEU A 27 21.76 11.52 -68.56
CA LEU A 27 21.69 11.73 -67.11
C LEU A 27 23.00 12.33 -66.59
N LEU A 28 22.91 13.48 -65.94
CA LEU A 28 24.04 14.19 -65.36
C LEU A 28 24.44 13.58 -64.01
N LYS A 29 25.73 13.63 -63.66
CA LYS A 29 26.22 13.06 -62.38
C LYS A 29 26.13 14.00 -61.19
N SER A 30 26.11 15.30 -61.43
CA SER A 30 26.38 16.33 -60.41
C SER A 30 25.36 17.48 -60.42
N ALA A 31 24.24 17.30 -61.11
CA ALA A 31 23.17 18.29 -61.19
C ALA A 31 21.84 17.66 -60.81
N ASP A 32 21.00 18.43 -60.12
CA ASP A 32 19.64 18.02 -59.81
C ASP A 32 18.85 17.86 -61.11
N GLN A 33 18.19 16.72 -61.26
CA GLN A 33 17.48 16.38 -62.49
C GLN A 33 16.21 15.58 -62.18
N THR A 34 15.14 15.89 -62.91
CA THR A 34 13.92 15.08 -62.90
C THR A 34 14.00 14.04 -64.00
N VAL A 35 14.17 12.78 -63.62
CA VAL A 35 14.20 11.66 -64.56
C VAL A 35 12.78 11.09 -64.69
N LYS A 36 12.20 11.16 -65.90
CA LYS A 36 10.86 10.64 -66.19
C LYS A 36 10.96 9.35 -66.99
N GLY A 37 10.13 8.36 -66.67
CA GLY A 37 10.06 7.08 -67.40
C GLY A 37 10.17 5.87 -66.48
N HIS A 38 10.11 4.68 -67.06
CA HIS A 38 10.25 3.41 -66.36
C HIS A 38 11.67 2.88 -66.52
N TYR A 39 12.42 2.80 -65.42
CA TYR A 39 13.80 2.34 -65.42
C TYR A 39 13.92 1.05 -64.62
N THR A 40 14.71 0.11 -65.15
CA THR A 40 15.09 -1.12 -64.46
C THR A 40 16.58 -1.11 -64.23
N PHE A 41 17.01 -1.19 -62.98
CA PHE A 41 18.42 -1.29 -62.63
C PHE A 41 18.85 -2.76 -62.64
N GLY A 42 19.76 -3.13 -63.55
CA GLY A 42 20.29 -4.50 -63.63
C GLY A 42 21.27 -4.89 -62.52
N LYS A 43 21.59 -3.97 -61.61
CA LYS A 43 22.50 -4.15 -60.47
C LYS A 43 21.88 -3.54 -59.21
N PRO A 44 22.31 -3.94 -58.00
CA PRO A 44 21.83 -3.34 -56.76
C PRO A 44 21.98 -1.81 -56.77
N LEU A 45 20.88 -1.11 -56.50
CA LEU A 45 20.84 0.34 -56.37
C LEU A 45 21.03 0.71 -54.89
N ARG A 46 21.93 1.66 -54.61
CA ARG A 46 22.09 2.28 -53.28
C ARG A 46 21.76 3.76 -53.38
N VAL A 47 20.76 4.20 -52.64
CA VAL A 47 20.40 5.61 -52.49
C VAL A 47 21.07 6.13 -51.21
N LEU A 48 21.83 7.22 -51.32
CA LEU A 48 22.60 7.79 -50.20
C LEU A 48 21.92 9.01 -49.54
N GLY A 49 20.79 9.45 -50.09
CA GLY A 49 19.99 10.56 -49.56
C GLY A 49 18.56 10.12 -49.24
N ASP A 50 17.71 11.11 -48.97
CA ASP A 50 16.31 10.87 -48.62
C ASP A 50 15.53 10.33 -49.81
N LEU A 51 14.76 9.27 -49.56
CA LEU A 51 13.77 8.79 -50.50
C LEU A 51 12.43 9.47 -50.15
N PRO A 52 11.77 10.18 -51.08
CA PRO A 52 10.42 10.69 -50.83
C PRO A 52 9.48 9.54 -50.48
N HIS A 53 8.61 9.74 -49.48
CA HIS A 53 7.75 8.72 -48.87
C HIS A 53 6.59 8.27 -49.78
N THR A 54 6.66 8.58 -51.07
CA THR A 54 5.62 8.30 -52.05
C THR A 54 6.06 7.16 -52.94
N GLY A 55 5.25 6.10 -52.99
CA GLY A 55 5.47 4.96 -53.88
C GLY A 55 5.66 3.64 -53.14
N HIS A 56 6.04 2.61 -53.89
CA HIS A 56 6.17 1.26 -53.39
C HIS A 56 7.62 0.80 -53.46
N VAL A 57 8.12 0.18 -52.39
CA VAL A 57 9.37 -0.58 -52.40
C VAL A 57 9.02 -2.04 -52.16
N ASN A 58 9.32 -2.93 -53.12
CA ASN A 58 8.96 -4.35 -53.05
C ASN A 58 7.47 -4.60 -52.72
N ASN A 59 6.57 -3.85 -53.37
CA ASN A 59 5.12 -3.84 -53.13
C ASN A 59 4.68 -3.32 -51.75
N ILE A 60 5.58 -2.75 -50.96
CA ILE A 60 5.24 -2.06 -49.71
C ILE A 60 5.03 -0.58 -50.01
N ASP A 61 3.81 -0.11 -49.82
CA ASP A 61 3.47 1.31 -49.90
C ASP A 61 4.14 2.06 -48.74
N LEU A 62 5.08 2.94 -49.07
CA LEU A 62 5.83 3.72 -48.08
C LEU A 62 4.97 4.76 -47.37
N SER A 63 3.81 5.13 -47.94
CA SER A 63 2.91 6.13 -47.34
C SER A 63 2.19 5.60 -46.10
N VAL A 64 1.96 4.29 -46.02
CA VAL A 64 1.32 3.62 -44.87
C VAL A 64 2.31 2.92 -43.95
N LEU A 65 3.57 2.77 -44.37
CA LEU A 65 4.60 2.12 -43.58
C LEU A 65 4.73 2.78 -42.19
N ASP A 66 4.58 4.10 -42.14
CA ASP A 66 4.63 4.88 -40.89
C ASP A 66 3.55 4.49 -39.86
N LEU A 67 2.41 4.01 -40.34
CA LEU A 67 1.27 3.57 -39.52
C LEU A 67 1.35 2.09 -39.13
N LEU A 68 2.18 1.30 -39.83
CA LEU A 68 2.27 -0.15 -39.66
C LEU A 68 3.47 -0.59 -38.80
N ILE A 69 4.38 0.33 -38.47
CA ILE A 69 5.59 0.03 -37.70
C ILE A 69 5.56 0.70 -36.33
N MET A 70 6.05 -0.01 -35.32
CA MET A 70 6.41 0.61 -34.05
C MET A 70 7.81 1.20 -34.15
N LYS A 71 7.95 2.46 -33.77
CA LYS A 71 9.21 3.20 -33.87
C LYS A 71 9.90 3.28 -32.52
N THR A 72 11.23 3.16 -32.50
CA THR A 72 12.00 3.17 -31.26
C THR A 72 12.32 4.57 -30.75
N ASP A 73 12.07 5.60 -31.54
CA ASP A 73 12.44 7.00 -31.28
C ASP A 73 11.31 7.85 -30.68
N ARG A 74 10.13 7.27 -30.49
CA ARG A 74 8.93 7.98 -30.02
C ARG A 74 7.96 7.04 -29.32
N GLU A 75 6.96 7.64 -28.68
CA GLU A 75 5.85 6.90 -28.08
C GLU A 75 5.01 6.22 -29.17
N ASN A 76 4.64 4.97 -28.92
CA ASN A 76 3.74 4.21 -29.78
C ASN A 76 2.45 3.92 -29.03
N VAL A 77 1.31 4.08 -29.71
CA VAL A 77 0.00 3.75 -29.15
C VAL A 77 -0.57 2.56 -29.91
N LEU A 78 -0.67 1.42 -29.23
CA LEU A 78 -1.31 0.23 -29.78
C LEU A 78 -2.74 0.13 -29.23
N ARG A 79 -3.73 0.07 -30.13
CA ARG A 79 -5.16 -0.05 -29.78
C ARG A 79 -5.73 -1.45 -30.01
N THR A 80 -4.87 -2.43 -30.24
CA THR A 80 -5.23 -3.81 -30.53
C THR A 80 -4.76 -4.72 -29.40
N ASN A 81 -5.31 -5.94 -29.37
CA ASN A 81 -4.76 -6.99 -28.52
C ASN A 81 -3.32 -7.29 -28.96
N LEU A 82 -2.42 -7.45 -27.99
CA LEU A 82 -1.01 -7.72 -28.22
C LEU A 82 -0.65 -9.02 -27.52
N ASP A 83 -0.26 -10.01 -28.30
CA ASP A 83 0.23 -11.29 -27.82
C ASP A 83 1.75 -11.33 -28.00
N PHE A 84 2.47 -11.53 -26.90
CA PHE A 84 3.92 -11.69 -26.94
C PHE A 84 4.27 -13.18 -26.99
N SER A 85 4.91 -13.61 -28.08
CA SER A 85 5.37 -14.99 -28.24
C SER A 85 6.61 -15.32 -27.41
N GLN A 86 7.28 -14.31 -26.86
CA GLN A 86 8.48 -14.42 -26.06
C GLN A 86 8.39 -13.54 -24.82
N MET A 87 9.23 -13.82 -23.83
CA MET A 87 9.27 -13.09 -22.58
C MET A 87 9.60 -11.61 -22.82
N VAL A 88 8.73 -10.73 -22.35
CA VAL A 88 8.93 -9.28 -22.44
C VAL A 88 9.64 -8.80 -21.19
N HIS A 89 10.73 -8.08 -21.38
CA HIS A 89 11.35 -7.32 -20.30
C HIS A 89 10.81 -5.90 -20.34
N VAL A 90 10.09 -5.49 -19.29
CA VAL A 90 9.68 -4.10 -19.11
C VAL A 90 10.69 -3.41 -18.19
N ALA A 91 11.34 -2.36 -18.70
CA ALA A 91 12.40 -1.65 -17.97
C ALA A 91 11.87 -0.69 -16.90
N THR A 92 10.59 -0.34 -16.95
CA THR A 92 9.94 0.66 -16.10
C THR A 92 8.60 0.15 -15.58
N ASP A 93 7.95 0.94 -14.74
CA ASP A 93 6.63 0.61 -14.20
C ASP A 93 5.59 0.43 -15.30
N VAL A 94 4.73 -0.58 -15.12
CA VAL A 94 3.57 -0.83 -15.97
C VAL A 94 2.33 -0.30 -15.29
N HIS A 95 1.62 0.60 -15.97
CA HIS A 95 0.28 1.00 -15.55
C HIS A 95 -0.77 0.13 -16.25
N VAL A 96 -1.66 -0.48 -15.47
CA VAL A 96 -2.75 -1.33 -15.99
C VAL A 96 -4.07 -0.83 -15.42
N ASP A 97 -4.91 -0.24 -16.28
CA ASP A 97 -6.28 0.17 -15.92
C ASP A 97 -7.25 -1.02 -15.82
N GLY A 98 -6.93 -2.10 -16.54
CA GLY A 98 -7.77 -3.28 -16.68
C GLY A 98 -7.47 -4.39 -15.66
N LEU A 99 -7.66 -5.63 -16.11
CA LEU A 99 -7.43 -6.83 -15.32
C LEU A 99 -6.08 -7.46 -15.70
N VAL A 100 -5.36 -7.95 -14.69
CA VAL A 100 -4.21 -8.84 -14.88
C VAL A 100 -4.66 -10.23 -14.45
N ASN A 101 -4.65 -11.19 -15.39
CA ASN A 101 -5.14 -12.56 -15.17
C ASN A 101 -6.57 -12.61 -14.59
N GLY A 102 -7.46 -11.72 -15.03
CA GLY A 102 -8.83 -11.65 -14.54
C GLY A 102 -9.01 -10.90 -13.21
N HIS A 103 -7.93 -10.37 -12.63
CA HIS A 103 -7.97 -9.66 -11.34
C HIS A 103 -7.62 -8.18 -11.49
N LYS A 104 -8.36 -7.32 -10.77
CA LYS A 104 -8.02 -5.91 -10.66
C LYS A 104 -6.92 -5.73 -9.62
N LEU A 105 -5.76 -5.22 -10.02
CA LEU A 105 -4.59 -5.11 -9.14
C LEU A 105 -4.86 -4.24 -7.89
N THR A 106 -5.74 -3.23 -8.00
CA THR A 106 -6.14 -2.41 -6.84
C THR A 106 -6.84 -3.22 -5.75
N ALA A 107 -7.72 -4.16 -6.15
CA ALA A 107 -8.41 -5.03 -5.20
C ALA A 107 -7.46 -6.04 -4.53
N VAL A 108 -6.45 -6.51 -5.27
CA VAL A 108 -5.39 -7.37 -4.71
C VAL A 108 -4.61 -6.60 -3.65
N LYS A 109 -4.23 -5.35 -3.95
CA LYS A 109 -3.54 -4.49 -2.97
C LYS A 109 -4.37 -4.29 -1.70
N GLU A 110 -5.66 -3.99 -1.82
CA GLU A 110 -6.55 -3.76 -0.67
C GLU A 110 -6.85 -5.02 0.16
N SER A 111 -6.78 -6.21 -0.44
CA SER A 111 -7.00 -7.48 0.24
C SER A 111 -5.72 -8.14 0.76
N SER A 112 -4.56 -7.54 0.49
CA SER A 112 -3.26 -8.01 0.96
C SER A 112 -2.91 -7.36 2.29
N MET A 113 -2.24 -8.09 3.17
CA MET A 113 -1.60 -7.52 4.36
C MET A 113 -0.16 -7.15 4.03
N CYS A 114 0.23 -5.91 4.32
CA CYS A 114 1.61 -5.47 4.11
C CYS A 114 2.46 -5.81 5.34
N SER A 115 3.61 -6.48 5.15
CA SER A 115 4.56 -6.76 6.23
C SER A 115 5.38 -5.54 6.66
N ALA A 116 5.26 -4.42 5.94
CA ALA A 116 6.04 -3.22 6.13
C ALA A 116 5.15 -2.07 6.63
N GLY A 117 5.29 -1.74 7.92
CA GLY A 117 4.63 -0.60 8.55
C GLY A 117 3.34 -0.94 9.31
N PRO A 118 2.74 0.06 9.98
CA PRO A 118 1.42 -0.08 10.59
C PRO A 118 0.36 -0.35 9.52
N ASP A 119 -0.50 -1.33 9.74
CA ASP A 119 -1.58 -1.70 8.84
C ASP A 119 -2.88 -1.92 9.63
N ASP A 120 -4.00 -1.44 9.08
CA ASP A 120 -5.31 -1.51 9.72
C ASP A 120 -6.07 -2.72 9.18
N ILE A 121 -6.01 -3.83 9.93
CA ILE A 121 -6.69 -5.06 9.57
C ILE A 121 -8.16 -4.98 10.03
N VAL A 122 -9.06 -4.68 9.10
CA VAL A 122 -10.50 -4.63 9.37
C VAL A 122 -11.21 -5.97 9.16
N GLY A 123 -12.33 -6.15 9.87
CA GLY A 123 -13.19 -7.33 9.79
C GLY A 123 -12.76 -8.48 10.72
N ILE A 124 -13.61 -9.51 10.81
CA ILE A 124 -13.33 -10.69 11.66
C ILE A 124 -12.21 -11.51 11.03
N LYS A 125 -11.11 -11.72 11.76
CA LYS A 125 -10.00 -12.58 11.37
C LYS A 125 -9.90 -13.77 12.31
N VAL A 126 -9.72 -14.95 11.74
CA VAL A 126 -9.49 -16.19 12.48
C VAL A 126 -8.04 -16.61 12.23
N LEU A 127 -7.24 -16.62 13.29
CA LEU A 127 -5.85 -17.07 13.25
C LEU A 127 -5.82 -18.56 13.62
N HIS A 128 -5.41 -19.40 12.68
CA HIS A 128 -5.23 -20.83 12.92
C HIS A 128 -3.78 -21.10 13.30
N GLY A 129 -3.56 -21.70 14.47
CA GLY A 129 -2.23 -22.04 14.98
C GLY A 129 -1.75 -21.11 16.11
N PRO A 130 -0.52 -21.35 16.62
CA PRO A 130 0.05 -20.52 17.68
C PRO A 130 0.36 -19.11 17.17
N VAL A 131 -0.03 -18.10 17.96
CA VAL A 131 0.19 -16.68 17.65
C VAL A 131 1.09 -16.08 18.73
N ASN A 132 2.22 -15.51 18.31
CA ASN A 132 3.13 -14.76 19.17
C ASN A 132 2.96 -13.28 18.91
N ILE A 133 2.54 -12.53 19.93
CA ILE A 133 2.37 -11.07 19.86
C ILE A 133 3.54 -10.47 20.62
N LEU A 134 4.46 -9.83 19.90
CA LEU A 134 5.72 -9.30 20.45
C LEU A 134 5.57 -7.90 21.06
N GLY A 135 4.51 -7.18 20.68
CA GLY A 135 4.22 -5.83 21.15
C GLY A 135 3.06 -5.78 22.14
N PRO A 136 2.75 -4.57 22.66
CA PRO A 136 1.55 -4.35 23.45
C PRO A 136 0.30 -4.74 22.67
N LEU A 137 -0.66 -5.34 23.37
CA LEU A 137 -1.93 -5.77 22.80
C LEU A 137 -3.06 -5.05 23.53
N ASP A 138 -3.83 -4.27 22.78
CA ASP A 138 -5.08 -3.67 23.26
C ASP A 138 -6.25 -4.59 22.93
N ILE A 139 -7.00 -5.02 23.95
CA ILE A 139 -8.09 -5.98 23.83
C ILE A 139 -9.34 -5.38 24.46
N ASN A 140 -10.38 -5.22 23.66
CA ASN A 140 -11.70 -4.80 24.17
C ASN A 140 -12.52 -6.00 24.68
N ILE A 141 -12.50 -7.13 23.95
CA ILE A 141 -13.30 -8.32 24.25
C ILE A 141 -12.39 -9.55 24.39
N PHE A 142 -12.52 -10.26 25.50
CA PHE A 142 -11.85 -11.52 25.76
C PHE A 142 -12.87 -12.57 26.22
N ASN A 143 -12.87 -13.76 25.60
CA ASN A 143 -13.84 -14.84 25.88
C ASN A 143 -15.31 -14.37 25.92
N ASN A 144 -15.73 -13.62 24.90
CA ASN A 144 -17.08 -13.05 24.78
C ASN A 144 -17.49 -12.10 25.92
N ARG A 145 -16.54 -11.54 26.66
CA ARG A 145 -16.78 -10.52 27.70
C ARG A 145 -15.89 -9.32 27.48
N SER A 146 -16.36 -8.13 27.88
CA SER A 146 -15.52 -6.94 27.91
C SER A 146 -14.36 -7.16 28.88
N LEU A 147 -13.12 -7.03 28.40
CA LEU A 147 -11.94 -7.20 29.23
C LEU A 147 -11.87 -6.10 30.31
N PRO A 148 -12.11 -4.80 30.03
CA PRO A 148 -12.19 -3.77 31.06
C PRO A 148 -13.13 -4.13 32.23
N HIS A 149 -14.37 -4.56 31.93
CA HIS A 149 -15.31 -4.98 32.97
C HIS A 149 -14.86 -6.24 33.72
N THR A 150 -14.19 -7.16 33.03
CA THR A 150 -13.64 -8.37 33.68
C THR A 150 -12.51 -7.99 34.65
N LEU A 151 -11.67 -7.01 34.28
CA LEU A 151 -10.59 -6.51 35.13
C LEU A 151 -11.13 -5.74 36.35
N ASP A 152 -12.22 -4.99 36.20
CA ASP A 152 -12.88 -4.31 37.33
C ASP A 152 -13.31 -5.29 38.42
N ASP A 153 -13.66 -6.53 38.06
CA ASP A 153 -14.07 -7.57 39.00
C ASP A 153 -12.92 -8.25 39.74
N LEU A 154 -11.67 -8.05 39.31
CA LEU A 154 -10.50 -8.68 39.94
C LEU A 154 -10.16 -8.01 41.27
N VAL A 155 -9.78 -8.84 42.24
CA VAL A 155 -9.17 -8.42 43.50
C VAL A 155 -7.69 -8.76 43.42
N TYR A 156 -6.85 -7.73 43.30
CA TYR A 156 -5.40 -7.90 43.25
C TYR A 156 -4.83 -8.18 44.64
N LEU A 157 -3.96 -9.19 44.74
CA LEU A 157 -3.36 -9.61 46.02
C LEU A 157 -2.33 -8.60 46.55
N ASP A 158 -1.66 -7.85 45.66
CA ASP A 158 -0.54 -6.97 46.03
C ASP A 158 -0.92 -5.48 46.13
N GLY A 159 -2.09 -5.20 46.71
CA GLY A 159 -2.37 -3.87 47.27
C GLY A 159 -2.66 -2.75 46.26
N HIS A 160 -3.24 -3.06 45.10
CA HIS A 160 -3.81 -2.02 44.26
C HIS A 160 -5.06 -1.41 44.91
N TYR A 161 -5.17 -0.08 44.87
CA TYR A 161 -6.32 0.66 45.37
C TYR A 161 -7.53 0.37 44.48
N MET A 162 -8.56 -0.22 45.07
CA MET A 162 -9.84 -0.43 44.41
C MET A 162 -10.67 0.86 44.52
N THR A 163 -11.20 1.36 43.40
CA THR A 163 -12.03 2.56 43.36
C THR A 163 -13.52 2.27 43.54
N ALA A 164 -13.95 1.01 43.32
CA ALA A 164 -15.34 0.58 43.43
C ALA A 164 -15.59 -0.29 44.69
N PRO A 165 -16.74 -0.12 45.39
CA PRO A 165 -17.13 -0.99 46.49
C PRO A 165 -17.21 -2.47 46.08
N LYS A 166 -16.76 -3.38 46.94
CA LYS A 166 -16.86 -4.83 46.74
C LYS A 166 -17.64 -5.52 47.85
N THR A 167 -18.46 -6.49 47.47
CA THR A 167 -19.23 -7.32 48.40
C THR A 167 -18.62 -8.71 48.46
N PHE A 168 -18.09 -9.08 49.63
CA PHE A 168 -17.56 -10.42 49.90
C PHE A 168 -18.60 -11.24 50.67
N HIS A 169 -18.92 -12.43 50.18
CA HIS A 169 -19.86 -13.34 50.85
C HIS A 169 -19.18 -14.18 51.95
N SER A 170 -17.87 -14.40 51.83
CA SER A 170 -17.04 -15.05 52.83
C SER A 170 -15.63 -14.45 52.77
N ILE A 171 -15.03 -14.20 53.93
CA ILE A 171 -13.66 -13.73 54.07
C ILE A 171 -12.96 -14.69 55.02
N HIS A 172 -11.91 -15.36 54.54
CA HIS A 172 -10.96 -16.08 55.39
C HIS A 172 -9.69 -15.24 55.47
N ALA A 173 -9.30 -14.86 56.68
CA ALA A 173 -8.06 -14.12 56.92
C ALA A 173 -7.26 -14.83 58.00
N GLU A 174 -5.99 -15.10 57.70
CA GLU A 174 -5.05 -15.73 58.64
C GLU A 174 -4.46 -14.73 59.65
N GLY A 175 -4.89 -13.46 59.60
CA GLY A 175 -4.42 -12.39 60.45
C GLY A 175 -5.40 -11.22 60.57
N PRO A 176 -5.05 -10.18 61.34
CA PRO A 176 -5.92 -9.03 61.57
C PRO A 176 -6.17 -8.23 60.28
N ILE A 177 -7.44 -8.03 59.93
CA ILE A 177 -7.85 -7.21 58.79
C ILE A 177 -7.89 -5.74 59.20
N LYS A 178 -7.12 -4.88 58.52
CA LYS A 178 -7.26 -3.42 58.60
C LYS A 178 -8.11 -2.93 57.44
N ALA A 179 -9.26 -2.33 57.73
CA ALA A 179 -10.14 -1.77 56.71
C ALA A 179 -10.74 -0.43 57.18
N ARG A 180 -11.01 0.48 56.24
CA ARG A 180 -11.61 1.80 56.49
C ARG A 180 -12.97 1.86 55.80
N GLY A 181 -13.99 2.41 56.48
CA GLY A 181 -15.32 2.56 55.90
C GLY A 181 -16.12 1.25 55.79
N VAL A 182 -15.84 0.26 56.63
CA VAL A 182 -16.57 -1.02 56.62
C VAL A 182 -17.98 -0.83 57.16
N VAL A 183 -18.98 -1.35 56.43
CA VAL A 183 -20.38 -1.35 56.84
C VAL A 183 -20.82 -2.78 57.15
N PHE A 184 -21.14 -3.06 58.41
CA PHE A 184 -21.62 -4.37 58.86
C PHE A 184 -23.15 -4.41 58.87
N ASN A 185 -23.78 -4.74 57.74
CA ASN A 185 -25.25 -4.83 57.64
C ASN A 185 -25.81 -6.23 57.97
N LYS A 186 -24.95 -7.22 58.20
CA LYS A 186 -25.30 -8.59 58.57
C LYS A 186 -24.43 -9.09 59.72
N LEU A 187 -24.77 -10.26 60.26
CA LEU A 187 -23.95 -10.95 61.26
C LEU A 187 -22.59 -11.32 60.67
N VAL A 188 -21.51 -11.13 61.45
CA VAL A 188 -20.17 -11.66 61.15
C VAL A 188 -19.95 -12.83 62.10
N ASN A 189 -19.90 -14.06 61.59
CA ASN A 189 -19.80 -15.28 62.39
C ASN A 189 -20.87 -15.34 63.52
N GLY A 190 -22.11 -14.97 63.19
CA GLY A 190 -23.22 -14.92 64.16
C GLY A 190 -23.23 -13.68 65.07
N VAL A 191 -22.23 -12.79 64.97
CA VAL A 191 -22.13 -11.59 65.81
C VAL A 191 -22.70 -10.36 65.09
N PRO A 192 -23.64 -9.60 65.69
CA PRO A 192 -24.12 -8.33 65.15
C PRO A 192 -23.09 -7.22 65.40
N VAL A 193 -22.03 -7.18 64.59
CA VAL A 193 -20.90 -6.26 64.79
C VAL A 193 -21.32 -4.79 64.83
N LYS A 194 -22.29 -4.38 64.01
CA LYS A 194 -22.83 -3.01 64.02
C LYS A 194 -23.41 -2.60 65.38
N GLU A 195 -24.17 -3.48 66.01
CA GLU A 195 -24.75 -3.24 67.33
C GLU A 195 -23.67 -3.27 68.42
N LYS A 196 -22.71 -4.19 68.30
CA LYS A 196 -21.59 -4.30 69.25
C LYS A 196 -20.67 -3.09 69.21
N ILE A 197 -20.38 -2.54 68.04
CA ILE A 197 -19.60 -1.29 67.90
C ILE A 197 -20.41 -0.10 68.42
N ALA A 198 -21.71 0.00 68.07
CA ALA A 198 -22.55 1.10 68.52
C ALA A 198 -22.73 1.16 70.06
N SER A 199 -22.64 0.01 70.73
CA SER A 199 -22.72 -0.11 72.19
C SER A 199 -21.36 -0.16 72.89
N ALA A 200 -20.26 -0.15 72.14
CA ALA A 200 -18.91 -0.21 72.69
C ALA A 200 -18.54 1.11 73.38
N VAL A 201 -17.83 0.99 74.49
CA VAL A 201 -17.17 2.12 75.16
C VAL A 201 -15.71 2.13 74.68
N PRO A 202 -15.24 3.18 74.00
CA PRO A 202 -13.85 3.24 73.56
C PRO A 202 -12.92 3.26 74.77
N LEU A 203 -11.82 2.51 74.70
CA LEU A 203 -10.83 2.41 75.79
C LEU A 203 -10.02 3.70 75.97
N THR A 204 -10.00 4.56 74.96
CA THR A 204 -9.28 5.84 74.97
C THR A 204 -10.12 6.92 74.29
N GLY A 205 -9.93 8.16 74.71
CA GLY A 205 -10.68 9.32 74.21
C GLY A 205 -11.94 9.62 75.02
N ASN A 206 -12.50 10.80 74.78
CA ASN A 206 -13.71 11.25 75.45
C ASN A 206 -14.91 10.54 74.85
N CYS A 207 -15.74 9.93 75.70
CA CYS A 207 -17.03 9.41 75.30
C CYS A 207 -18.08 9.70 76.37
N VAL A 208 -19.34 9.81 75.94
CA VAL A 208 -20.48 9.91 76.86
C VAL A 208 -21.06 8.52 77.01
N VAL A 209 -20.97 7.96 78.22
CA VAL A 209 -21.58 6.67 78.54
C VAL A 209 -22.98 6.93 79.08
N ILE A 210 -24.00 6.41 78.38
CA ILE A 210 -25.41 6.56 78.75
C ILE A 210 -26.00 5.18 79.04
N GLY A 211 -26.78 5.08 80.11
CA GLY A 211 -27.43 3.85 80.57
C GLY A 211 -26.55 2.98 81.48
N GLU A 212 -27.10 1.85 81.91
CA GLU A 212 -26.40 0.90 82.77
C GLU A 212 -25.34 0.11 81.98
N LYS A 213 -24.12 0.05 82.51
CA LYS A 213 -22.99 -0.69 81.94
C LYS A 213 -22.31 -1.51 83.02
N HIS A 214 -22.10 -2.79 82.75
CA HIS A 214 -21.29 -3.67 83.59
C HIS A 214 -19.90 -3.84 82.99
N PHE A 215 -18.88 -3.42 83.73
CA PHE A 215 -17.49 -3.58 83.33
C PHE A 215 -16.89 -4.76 84.09
N GLN A 216 -16.34 -5.72 83.37
CA GLN A 216 -15.72 -6.91 83.97
C GLN A 216 -14.37 -6.62 84.63
N ARG A 217 -13.77 -5.45 84.35
CA ARG A 217 -12.50 -5.02 84.93
C ARG A 217 -12.65 -3.61 85.52
N PRO A 218 -11.89 -3.27 86.58
CA PRO A 218 -11.84 -1.91 87.11
C PRO A 218 -11.42 -0.93 86.01
N PHE A 219 -11.93 0.30 86.07
CA PHE A 219 -11.55 1.39 85.19
C PHE A 219 -11.45 2.70 85.98
N VAL A 220 -10.71 3.66 85.43
CA VAL A 220 -10.52 4.98 86.02
C VAL A 220 -11.29 6.00 85.19
N VAL A 221 -12.11 6.81 85.85
CA VAL A 221 -12.77 7.97 85.24
C VAL A 221 -11.96 9.21 85.58
N ASN A 222 -11.25 9.75 84.60
CA ASN A 222 -10.59 11.04 84.72
C ASN A 222 -11.62 12.12 84.35
N LYS A 223 -11.90 13.04 85.29
CA LYS A 223 -12.73 14.23 85.04
C LYS A 223 -11.93 15.30 84.32
#